data_AF-A0A4U1MQ40-F1
#
_entry.id   AF-A0A4U1MQ40-F1
#
_cell.length_a   1.000
_cell.length_b   1.000
_cell.length_c   1.000
_cell.angle_alpha   90.00
_cell.angle_beta   90.00
_cell.angle_gamma   90.00
#
_symmetry.space_group_name_H-M   'P 1'
#
loop_
_entity.id
_entity.type
_entity.pdbx_description
1 polymer ?
#
loop_
_entity_poly.entity_id
_entity_poly.type
_entity_poly.pdbx_seq_one_letter_code
_entity_poly.pdbx_strand_id
1 'polypeptide(L)' 'MANQQKQSFIHRLLDRGIYRLKDKQLYECTIEELQALMGQVDMK' A
#
# COMPACT_ATOMS: atom_id res chain seq x y z
N MET A 1 8.32 -1.12 27.29
CA MET A 1 7.23 -1.55 26.39
C MET A 1 7.65 -1.25 24.96
N ALA A 2 8.11 -2.23 24.20
CA ALA A 2 8.41 -2.05 22.78
C ALA A 2 8.10 -3.35 22.06
N ASN A 3 6.81 -3.59 21.83
CA ASN A 3 6.35 -4.67 20.98
C ASN A 3 6.63 -4.23 19.54
N GLN A 4 7.89 -4.30 19.09
CA GLN A 4 8.25 -4.19 17.68
C GLN A 4 7.65 -5.42 16.98
N GLN A 5 6.35 -5.35 16.72
CA GLN A 5 5.65 -6.31 15.90
C GLN A 5 6.44 -6.42 14.61
N LYS A 6 6.98 -7.62 14.34
CA LYS A 6 7.55 -7.97 13.03
C LYS A 6 6.47 -7.70 11.99
N GLN A 7 6.44 -6.49 11.43
CA GLN A 7 5.58 -6.20 10.30
C GLN A 7 5.94 -7.21 9.21
N SER A 8 4.96 -7.99 8.79
CA SER A 8 5.20 -9.01 7.77
C SER A 8 5.70 -8.33 6.50
N PHE A 9 6.47 -9.06 5.69
CA PHE A 9 6.98 -8.54 4.41
C PHE A 9 5.85 -7.96 3.55
N ILE A 10 4.67 -8.60 3.56
CA ILE A 10 3.47 -8.12 2.86
C ILE A 10 3.02 -6.75 3.38
N HIS A 11 2.96 -6.54 4.71
CA HIS A 11 2.59 -5.23 5.26
C HIS A 11 3.55 -4.12 4.82
N ARG A 12 4.86 -4.40 4.80
CA ARG A 12 5.85 -3.42 4.31
C ARG A 12 5.68 -3.06 2.83
N LEU A 13 5.16 -3.97 2.01
CA LEU A 13 4.86 -3.69 0.60
C LEU A 13 3.61 -2.82 0.45
N LEU A 14 2.58 -3.09 1.26
CA LEU A 14 1.34 -2.32 1.28
C LEU A 14 1.56 -0.90 1.84
N ASP A 15 2.38 -0.75 2.89
CA ASP A 15 2.68 0.54 3.52
C ASP A 15 3.39 1.51 2.57
N ARG A 16 4.09 1.00 1.55
CA ARG A 16 4.70 1.83 0.50
C ARG A 16 3.68 2.39 -0.49
N GLY A 17 2.44 1.88 -0.51
CA GLY A 17 1.37 2.33 -1.40
C GLY A 17 1.53 1.92 -2.87
N ILE A 18 2.62 1.22 -3.23
CA ILE A 18 2.91 0.76 -4.60
C ILE A 18 2.28 -0.62 -4.86
N TYR A 19 1.94 -1.36 -3.81
CA TYR A 19 1.28 -2.65 -3.92
C TYR A 19 -0.10 -2.62 -3.26
N ARG A 20 -1.02 -3.39 -3.83
CA ARG A 20 -2.33 -3.67 -3.25
C ARG A 20 -2.54 -5.17 -3.09
N LEU A 21 -3.33 -5.55 -2.09
CA LEU A 21 -3.75 -6.92 -1.87
C LEU A 21 -5.18 -7.10 -2.37
N LYS A 22 -5.40 -8.01 -3.31
CA LYS A 22 -6.73 -8.39 -3.80
C LYS A 22 -6.82 -9.91 -3.92
N ASP A 23 -7.88 -10.52 -3.42
CA ASP A 23 -8.10 -11.97 -3.50
C ASP A 23 -6.90 -12.80 -2.97
N LYS A 24 -6.26 -12.31 -1.90
CA LYS A 24 -5.03 -12.87 -1.29
C LYS A 24 -3.78 -12.84 -2.21
N GLN A 25 -3.83 -12.12 -3.32
CA GLN A 25 -2.72 -11.91 -4.24
C GLN A 25 -2.25 -10.46 -4.23
N LEU A 26 -0.93 -10.27 -4.28
CA LEU A 26 -0.31 -8.95 -4.40
C LEU A 26 -0.28 -8.51 -5.85
N TYR A 27 -0.72 -7.28 -6.09
CA TYR A 27 -0.66 -6.60 -7.38
C TYR A 27 0.13 -5.31 -7.22
N GLU A 28 1.00 -5.04 -8.19
CA GLU A 28 1.62 -3.74 -8.32
C GLU A 28 0.59 -2.74 -8.87
N CYS A 29 0.57 -1.54 -8.31
CA CYS A 29 -0.29 -0.46 -8.76
C CYS A 29 0.22 0.08 -10.09
N THR A 30 -0.69 0.38 -11.02
CA THR A 30 -0.32 1.10 -12.25
C THR A 30 -0.05 2.57 -11.95
N ILE A 31 0.63 3.26 -12.86
CA ILE A 31 0.85 4.72 -12.76
C ILE A 31 -0.50 5.46 -12.65
N GLU A 32 -1.51 5.04 -13.41
CA GLU A 32 -2.85 5.63 -13.39
C GLU A 32 -3.53 5.45 -12.02
N GLU A 33 -3.40 4.27 -11.41
CA GLU A 33 -3.94 4.00 -10.06
C GLU A 33 -3.22 4.84 -9.00
N LEU A 34 -1.90 5.01 -9.11
CA LEU A 34 -1.13 5.88 -8.22
C LEU A 34 -1.53 7.35 -8.38
N GLN A 35 -1.73 7.82 -9.62
CA GLN A 35 -2.21 9.18 -9.89
C GLN A 35 -3.61 9.43 -9.32
N ALA A 36 -4.52 8.47 -9.49
CA ALA A 36 -5.86 8.54 -8.91
C ALA A 36 -5.81 8.62 -7.37
N LEU A 37 -4.93 7.85 -6.73
CA LEU A 37 -4.70 7.92 -5.29
C LEU A 37 -4.16 9.29 -4.84
N MET A 38 -3.19 9.85 -5.56
CA MET A 38 -2.69 11.21 -5.26
C MET A 38 -3.79 12.26 -5.37
N GLY A 39 -4.63 12.19 -6.42
CA GLY A 39 -5.75 13.12 -6.60
C GLY A 39 -6.81 13.05 -5.49
N GLN A 40 -6.96 11.90 -4.82
CA GLN A 40 -7.82 11.76 -3.64
C GLN A 40 -7.20 12.37 -2.38
N VAL A 41 -5.88 12.40 -2.27
CA VAL A 41 -5.14 12.98 -1.13
C VAL A 41 -5.12 14.50 -1.24
N ASP A 42 -4.93 15.06 -2.44
CA ASP A 42 -4.93 16.52 -2.68
C ASP A 42 -6.32 17.18 -2.54
N MET A 43 -7.40 16.39 -2.52
CA MET A 43 -8.78 16.87 -2.32
C MET A 43 -9.26 16.80 -0.87
N LYS A 44 -8.39 16.47 0.09
CA LYS A 44 -8.66 16.51 1.54
C LYS A 44 -7.83 17.58 2.23
#